data_AF-A0A8J8K7K9-F1
#
_entry.id   AF-A0A8J8K7K9-F1
#
_cell.length_a   1.000
_cell.length_b   1.000
_cell.length_c   1.000
_cell.angle_alpha   90.00
_cell.angle_beta   90.00
_cell.angle_gamma   90.00
#
_symmetry.space_group_name_H-M   'P 1'
#
loop_
_entity.id
_entity.type
_entity.pdbx_description
1 polymer ?
#
loop_
_entity_poly.entity_id
_entity_poly.type
_entity_poly.pdbx_seq_one_letter_code
_entity_poly.pdbx_strand_id
1 'polypeptide(L)'
;MNNISGQNMSKSAKHIRISEYTHTRLLRAKKDFKFSSIDDVIAYLFDAKKDILSNNQTVEFKEKYILNIEENIYKRLESTHKRLGQFEKSYFRKIIDSSNILEQFNQNVLKIVNGDIDKTASDQSDYYKEKFKEFKENIRMAENKAYAAEKEVRDLKQKIERIKNEFKLNNRMYIKSYDASFKPEIFEQIFK
;
A
#
# COMPACT_ATOMS: atom_id res chain seq x y z
N MET A 1 -9.10 66.06 17.39
CA MET A 1 -10.37 66.16 16.64
C MET A 1 -10.57 64.89 15.84
N ASN A 2 -11.55 64.07 16.26
CA ASN A 2 -12.52 63.35 15.42
C ASN A 2 -13.30 62.42 16.36
N ASN A 3 -14.33 63.02 16.96
CA ASN A 3 -15.44 62.31 17.58
C ASN A 3 -16.17 61.54 16.49
N ILE A 4 -16.08 60.21 16.49
CA ILE A 4 -17.09 59.39 15.82
C ILE A 4 -18.09 59.00 16.90
N SER A 5 -19.16 59.79 16.92
CA SER A 5 -20.36 59.64 17.71
C SER A 5 -20.87 58.20 17.68
N GLY A 6 -21.33 57.73 18.85
CA GLY A 6 -22.10 56.51 18.97
C GLY A 6 -23.27 56.50 17.98
N GLN A 7 -23.14 55.69 16.94
CA GLN A 7 -24.28 55.29 16.14
C GLN A 7 -25.00 54.21 16.92
N ASN A 8 -26.07 54.64 17.58
CA ASN A 8 -27.17 53.80 18.01
C ASN A 8 -27.55 52.86 16.85
N MET A 9 -27.11 51.60 16.94
CA MET A 9 -27.63 50.55 16.08
C MET A 9 -29.12 50.43 16.37
N SER A 10 -29.92 50.95 15.45
CA SER A 10 -31.37 50.81 15.46
C SER A 10 -31.72 49.33 15.65
N LYS A 11 -32.47 49.02 16.71
CA LYS A 11 -33.14 47.73 16.88
C LYS A 11 -34.12 47.53 15.71
N SER A 12 -33.66 47.02 14.58
CA SER A 12 -34.56 46.52 13.55
C SER A 12 -35.14 45.22 14.08
N ALA A 13 -36.39 45.23 14.54
CA ALA A 13 -37.12 44.01 14.80
C ALA A 13 -37.28 43.26 13.47
N LYS A 14 -36.43 42.24 13.23
CA LYS A 14 -36.48 41.37 12.06
C LYS A 14 -37.65 40.41 12.21
N HIS A 15 -38.86 40.88 11.94
CA HIS A 15 -40.04 40.01 11.90
C HIS A 15 -40.05 39.23 10.59
N ILE A 16 -39.98 37.90 10.69
CA ILE A 16 -40.14 36.98 9.55
C ILE A 16 -41.60 36.54 9.49
N ARG A 17 -42.27 36.77 8.36
CA ARG A 17 -43.60 36.20 8.11
C ARG A 17 -43.45 34.73 7.74
N ILE A 18 -44.18 33.87 8.43
CA ILE A 18 -44.25 32.44 8.18
C ILE A 18 -45.71 32.03 8.01
N SER A 19 -45.95 30.89 7.37
CA SER A 19 -47.31 30.35 7.26
C SER A 19 -47.85 29.96 8.64
N GLU A 20 -49.17 30.02 8.79
CA GLU A 20 -49.87 29.65 10.03
C GLU A 20 -49.61 28.20 10.44
N TYR A 21 -49.48 27.31 9.45
CA TYR A 21 -49.06 25.92 9.65
C TYR A 21 -47.66 25.83 10.31
N THR A 22 -46.68 26.57 9.80
CA THR A 22 -45.30 26.57 10.34
C THR A 22 -45.26 27.21 11.73
N HIS A 23 -46.02 28.29 11.95
CA HIS A 23 -46.13 28.95 13.25
C HIS A 23 -46.68 28.00 14.32
N THR A 24 -47.76 27.26 13.99
CA THR A 24 -48.37 26.28 14.90
C THR A 24 -47.39 25.16 15.27
N ARG A 25 -46.58 24.70 14.31
CA ARG A 25 -45.55 23.69 14.57
C ARG A 25 -44.40 24.22 15.43
N LEU A 26 -43.98 25.46 15.25
CA LEU A 26 -42.96 26.09 16.10
C LEU A 26 -43.46 26.26 17.54
N LEU A 27 -44.72 26.66 17.72
CA LEU A 27 -45.33 26.74 19.06
C LEU A 27 -45.43 25.37 19.73
N ARG A 28 -45.80 24.32 18.98
CA ARG A 28 -45.82 22.95 19.49
C ARG A 28 -44.41 22.50 19.89
N ALA A 29 -43.43 22.68 19.02
CA ALA A 29 -42.03 22.34 19.30
C ALA A 29 -41.49 23.11 20.52
N LYS A 30 -41.80 24.40 20.65
CA LYS A 30 -41.45 25.20 21.83
C LYS A 30 -41.95 24.55 23.11
N LYS A 31 -43.21 24.10 23.13
CA LYS A 31 -43.84 23.47 24.29
C LYS A 31 -43.23 22.09 24.59
N ASP A 32 -43.07 21.26 23.56
CA ASP A 32 -42.61 19.88 23.70
C ASP A 32 -41.16 19.82 24.20
N PHE A 33 -40.30 20.72 23.70
CA PHE A 33 -38.90 20.81 24.10
C PHE A 33 -38.63 21.83 25.21
N LYS A 34 -39.67 22.46 25.78
CA LYS A 34 -39.61 23.42 26.88
C LYS A 34 -38.69 24.64 26.63
N PHE A 35 -38.65 25.15 25.40
CA PHE A 35 -37.88 26.35 25.06
C PHE A 35 -38.56 27.63 25.55
N SER A 36 -37.75 28.61 25.94
CA SER A 36 -38.20 29.89 26.51
C SER A 36 -38.81 30.81 25.44
N SER A 37 -38.24 30.83 24.24
CA SER A 37 -38.71 31.62 23.09
C SER A 37 -38.82 30.78 21.81
N ILE A 38 -39.50 31.31 20.79
CA ILE A 38 -39.51 30.70 19.44
C ILE A 38 -38.13 30.84 18.79
N ASP A 39 -37.38 31.90 19.10
CA ASP A 39 -36.04 32.13 18.58
C ASP A 39 -35.07 31.03 19.05
N ASP A 40 -35.21 30.55 20.28
CA ASP A 40 -34.42 29.42 20.80
C ASP A 40 -34.70 28.11 20.04
N VAL A 41 -35.97 27.87 19.67
CA VAL A 41 -36.37 26.72 18.84
C VAL A 41 -35.72 26.83 17.45
N ILE A 42 -35.73 28.02 16.86
CA ILE A 42 -35.16 28.27 15.55
C ILE A 42 -33.64 28.06 15.59
N ALA A 43 -32.94 28.61 16.58
CA ALA A 43 -31.51 28.42 16.77
C ALA A 43 -31.15 26.94 16.92
N TYR A 44 -31.88 26.21 17.76
CA TYR A 44 -31.70 24.77 17.93
C TYR A 44 -31.88 23.99 16.62
N LEU A 45 -32.89 24.31 15.82
CA LEU A 45 -33.12 23.66 14.52
C LEU A 45 -32.01 23.99 13.50
N PHE A 46 -31.46 25.20 13.53
CA PHE A 46 -30.32 25.56 12.68
C PHE A 46 -29.06 24.78 13.06
N ASP A 47 -28.76 24.66 14.35
CA ASP A 47 -27.61 23.88 14.83
C ASP A 47 -27.78 22.39 14.52
N ALA A 48 -28.95 21.81 14.78
CA ALA A 48 -29.24 20.41 14.45
C ALA A 48 -29.08 20.12 12.95
N LYS A 49 -29.50 21.06 12.08
CA LYS A 49 -29.35 20.92 10.63
C LYS A 49 -27.91 21.09 10.16
N LYS A 50 -27.14 21.94 10.84
CA LYS A 50 -25.70 22.12 10.61
C LYS A 50 -24.92 20.85 10.96
N ASP A 51 -25.26 20.19 12.06
CA ASP A 51 -24.65 18.92 12.45
C ASP A 51 -24.95 17.81 11.42
N ILE A 52 -26.18 17.73 10.92
CA ILE A 52 -26.55 16.76 9.86
C ILE A 52 -25.78 17.03 8.56
N LEU A 53 -25.68 18.29 8.12
CA LEU A 53 -24.94 18.66 6.92
C LEU A 53 -23.44 18.35 7.05
N SER A 54 -22.84 18.67 8.20
CA SER A 54 -21.43 18.40 8.46
C SER A 54 -21.14 16.89 8.52
N ASN A 55 -22.03 16.10 9.13
CA ASN A 55 -21.91 14.65 9.18
C ASN A 55 -22.05 14.04 7.78
N ASN A 56 -23.01 14.49 6.96
CA ASN A 56 -23.18 13.98 5.60
C ASN A 56 -21.96 14.29 4.72
N GLN A 57 -21.42 15.50 4.77
CA GLN A 57 -20.18 15.86 4.07
C GLN A 57 -18.98 15.00 4.53
N THR A 58 -18.92 14.70 5.82
CA THR A 58 -17.86 13.84 6.38
C THR A 58 -18.00 12.39 5.92
N VAL A 59 -19.23 11.88 5.78
CA VAL A 59 -19.50 10.54 5.26
C VAL A 59 -19.12 10.44 3.79
N GLU A 60 -19.56 11.37 2.95
CA GLU A 60 -19.19 11.41 1.52
C GLU A 60 -17.67 11.47 1.30
N PHE A 61 -16.97 12.28 2.10
CA PHE A 61 -15.51 12.34 2.05
C PHE A 61 -14.85 11.01 2.43
N LYS A 62 -15.36 10.34 3.48
CA LYS A 62 -14.86 9.03 3.91
C LYS A 62 -15.10 7.96 2.85
N GLU A 63 -16.29 7.93 2.23
CA GLU A 63 -16.61 6.98 1.16
C GLU A 63 -15.68 7.16 -0.05
N LYS A 64 -15.47 8.41 -0.48
CA LYS A 64 -14.54 8.72 -1.59
C LYS A 64 -13.10 8.34 -1.25
N TYR A 65 -12.68 8.54 -0.01
CA TYR A 65 -11.35 8.15 0.45
C TYR A 65 -11.18 6.63 0.49
N ILE A 66 -12.19 5.88 0.94
CA ILE A 66 -12.20 4.41 0.93
C ILE A 66 -12.11 3.89 -0.50
N LEU A 67 -12.91 4.40 -1.43
CA LEU A 67 -12.87 4.00 -2.84
C LEU A 67 -11.48 4.20 -3.46
N ASN A 68 -10.81 5.32 -3.14
CA ASN A 68 -9.46 5.58 -3.60
C ASN A 68 -8.42 4.61 -2.99
N ILE A 69 -8.55 4.27 -1.71
CA ILE A 69 -7.71 3.24 -1.08
C ILE A 69 -7.90 1.90 -1.78
N GLU A 70 -9.15 1.48 -1.99
CA GLU A 70 -9.47 0.22 -2.66
C GLU A 70 -8.88 0.17 -4.07
N GLU A 71 -9.06 1.23 -4.86
CA GLU A 71 -8.49 1.32 -6.21
C GLU A 71 -6.95 1.18 -6.20
N ASN A 72 -6.28 1.82 -5.24
CA ASN A 72 -4.83 1.71 -5.09
C ASN A 72 -4.39 0.30 -4.66
N ILE A 73 -5.16 -0.37 -3.80
CA ILE A 73 -4.90 -1.75 -3.40
C ILE A 73 -5.03 -2.67 -4.61
N TYR A 74 -6.09 -2.54 -5.40
CA TYR A 74 -6.29 -3.36 -6.61
C TYR A 74 -5.16 -3.17 -7.63
N LYS A 75 -4.75 -1.93 -7.90
CA LYS A 75 -3.61 -1.64 -8.80
C LYS A 75 -2.31 -2.28 -8.30
N ARG A 76 -2.04 -2.22 -7.00
CA ARG A 76 -0.87 -2.86 -6.38
C ARG A 76 -0.94 -4.38 -6.45
N LEU A 77 -2.11 -4.96 -6.20
CA LEU A 77 -2.33 -6.40 -6.28
C LEU A 77 -2.07 -6.90 -7.70
N GLU A 78 -2.62 -6.22 -8.70
CA GLU A 78 -2.43 -6.57 -10.11
C GLU A 78 -0.96 -6.47 -10.54
N SER A 79 -0.26 -5.40 -10.14
CA SER A 79 1.18 -5.23 -10.40
C SER A 79 2.01 -6.35 -9.76
N THR A 80 1.69 -6.70 -8.51
CA THR A 80 2.36 -7.80 -7.79
C THR A 80 2.12 -9.13 -8.48
N HIS A 81 0.89 -9.40 -8.90
CA HIS A 81 0.53 -10.63 -9.60
C HIS A 81 1.25 -10.74 -10.95
N LYS A 82 1.34 -9.65 -11.72
CA LYS A 82 2.12 -9.60 -12.97
C LYS A 82 3.60 -9.92 -12.74
N ARG A 83 4.21 -9.33 -11.71
CA ARG A 83 5.59 -9.62 -11.33
C ARG A 83 5.79 -11.07 -10.94
N LEU A 84 4.88 -11.62 -10.13
CA LEU A 84 4.95 -13.03 -9.72
C LEU A 84 4.88 -13.97 -10.94
N GLY A 85 3.97 -13.73 -11.87
CA GLY A 85 3.88 -14.52 -13.11
C GLY A 85 5.12 -14.42 -14.01
N GLN A 86 5.82 -13.28 -14.01
CA GLN A 86 7.11 -13.15 -14.70
C GLN A 86 8.21 -13.97 -14.01
N PHE A 87 8.25 -13.95 -12.68
CA PHE A 87 9.18 -14.76 -11.90
C PHE A 87 8.95 -16.26 -12.12
N GLU A 88 7.70 -16.72 -12.09
CA GLU A 88 7.35 -18.12 -12.36
C GLU A 88 7.83 -18.57 -13.74
N LYS A 89 7.54 -17.77 -14.78
CA LYS A 89 8.01 -18.05 -16.14
C LYS A 89 9.53 -18.14 -16.22
N SER A 90 10.25 -17.21 -15.60
CA SER A 90 11.71 -17.23 -15.58
C SER A 90 12.26 -18.44 -14.81
N TYR A 91 11.60 -18.85 -13.72
CA TYR A 91 12.01 -19.99 -12.91
C TYR A 91 11.82 -21.30 -13.68
N PHE A 92 10.64 -21.53 -14.25
CA PHE A 92 10.38 -22.72 -15.05
C PHE A 92 11.26 -22.81 -16.30
N ARG A 93 11.55 -21.68 -16.96
CA ARG A 93 12.48 -21.66 -18.09
C ARG A 93 13.88 -22.12 -17.65
N LYS A 94 14.40 -21.63 -16.52
CA LYS A 94 15.71 -22.08 -16.00
C LYS A 94 15.74 -23.56 -15.63
N ILE A 95 14.65 -24.09 -15.08
CA ILE A 95 14.54 -25.54 -14.80
C ILE A 95 14.63 -26.34 -16.10
N ILE A 96 13.86 -25.95 -17.12
CA ILE A 96 13.87 -26.62 -18.42
C ILE A 96 15.26 -26.56 -19.05
N ASP A 97 15.88 -25.37 -19.08
CA ASP A 97 17.22 -25.19 -19.63
C ASP A 97 18.25 -26.06 -18.90
N SER A 98 18.17 -26.12 -17.56
CA SER A 98 19.06 -26.96 -16.74
C SER A 98 18.84 -28.45 -17.00
N SER A 99 17.59 -28.87 -17.16
CA SER A 99 17.24 -30.26 -17.50
C SER A 99 17.81 -30.66 -18.86
N ASN A 100 17.68 -29.78 -19.86
CA ASN A 100 18.21 -30.00 -21.20
C ASN A 100 19.75 -30.11 -21.19
N ILE A 101 20.43 -29.25 -20.43
CA ILE A 101 21.90 -29.32 -20.26
C ILE A 101 22.30 -30.66 -19.62
N LEU A 102 21.55 -31.11 -18.61
CA LEU A 102 21.83 -32.35 -17.89
C LEU A 102 21.58 -33.58 -18.77
N GLU A 103 20.55 -33.54 -19.61
CA GLU A 103 20.28 -34.58 -20.60
C GLU A 103 21.41 -34.66 -21.65
N GLN A 104 21.84 -33.52 -22.21
CA GLN A 104 22.97 -33.48 -23.15
C GLN A 104 24.27 -33.99 -22.50
N PHE A 105 24.52 -33.62 -21.24
CA PHE A 105 25.65 -34.13 -20.48
C PHE A 105 25.59 -35.66 -20.34
N ASN A 106 24.45 -36.20 -19.93
CA ASN A 106 24.27 -37.65 -19.78
C ASN A 106 24.41 -38.39 -21.11
N GLN A 107 23.87 -37.87 -22.21
CA GLN A 107 24.04 -38.45 -23.54
C GLN A 107 25.52 -38.46 -23.97
N ASN A 108 26.26 -37.39 -23.70
CA ASN A 108 27.69 -37.32 -24.02
C ASN A 108 28.51 -38.30 -23.15
N VAL A 109 28.22 -38.40 -21.86
CA VAL A 109 28.85 -39.38 -20.96
C VAL A 109 28.55 -40.81 -21.43
N LEU A 110 27.31 -41.11 -21.80
CA LEU A 110 26.93 -42.43 -22.30
C LEU A 110 27.63 -42.79 -23.63
N LYS A 111 27.84 -41.82 -24.53
CA LYS A 111 28.64 -42.03 -25.75
C LYS A 111 30.11 -42.36 -25.45
N ILE A 112 30.69 -41.68 -24.47
CA ILE A 112 32.06 -41.95 -24.01
C ILE A 112 32.17 -43.33 -23.36
N VAL A 113 31.18 -43.72 -22.55
CA VAL A 113 31.16 -45.00 -21.82
C VAL A 113 30.85 -46.19 -22.74
N ASN A 114 29.96 -46.04 -23.72
CA ASN A 114 29.55 -47.11 -24.63
C ASN A 114 30.50 -47.36 -25.81
N GLY A 115 31.65 -46.68 -25.86
CA GLY A 115 32.76 -47.11 -26.70
C GLY A 115 32.69 -46.74 -28.18
N ASP A 116 31.94 -45.71 -28.58
CA ASP A 116 32.14 -45.06 -29.89
C ASP A 116 33.41 -44.17 -29.86
N ILE A 117 34.55 -44.79 -29.54
CA ILE A 117 35.87 -44.16 -29.59
C ILE A 117 36.47 -44.47 -30.96
N ASP A 118 35.95 -43.78 -31.98
CA ASP A 118 36.62 -43.68 -33.27
C ASP A 118 37.83 -42.74 -33.13
N LYS A 119 39.01 -43.28 -32.80
CA LYS A 119 40.39 -42.76 -33.00
C LYS A 119 40.72 -41.25 -32.84
N THR A 120 39.83 -40.39 -32.35
CA THR A 120 40.04 -38.95 -32.06
C THR A 120 40.30 -38.68 -30.58
N ALA A 121 40.51 -39.75 -29.79
CA ALA A 121 40.55 -39.71 -28.32
C ALA A 121 41.63 -38.81 -27.71
N SER A 122 42.71 -38.51 -28.43
CA SER A 122 43.77 -37.60 -27.95
C SER A 122 43.31 -36.15 -27.98
N ASP A 123 42.75 -35.67 -29.09
CA ASP A 123 42.30 -34.28 -29.25
C ASP A 123 40.98 -34.01 -28.53
N GLN A 124 40.11 -35.03 -28.45
CA GLN A 124 38.88 -34.96 -27.66
C GLN A 124 39.16 -34.93 -26.15
N SER A 125 40.20 -35.61 -25.66
CA SER A 125 40.56 -35.60 -24.23
C SER A 125 40.89 -34.18 -23.74
N ASP A 126 41.64 -33.42 -24.52
CA ASP A 126 42.02 -32.05 -24.15
C ASP A 126 40.85 -31.07 -24.33
N TYR A 127 40.02 -31.24 -25.38
CA TYR A 127 38.76 -30.50 -25.52
C TYR A 127 37.80 -30.73 -24.33
N TYR A 128 37.64 -31.98 -23.88
CA TYR A 128 36.80 -32.30 -22.72
C TYR A 128 37.41 -31.80 -21.42
N LYS A 129 38.74 -31.84 -21.23
CA LYS A 129 39.40 -31.23 -20.06
C LYS A 129 39.18 -29.72 -20.01
N GLU A 130 39.27 -29.05 -21.15
CA GLU A 130 39.06 -27.61 -21.26
C GLU A 130 37.59 -27.25 -21.00
N LYS A 131 36.64 -28.00 -21.59
CA LYS A 131 35.20 -27.86 -21.30
C LYS A 131 34.84 -28.17 -19.86
N PHE A 132 35.48 -29.15 -19.23
CA PHE A 132 35.27 -29.48 -17.82
C PHE A 132 35.83 -28.39 -16.90
N LYS A 133 36.95 -27.75 -17.29
CA LYS A 133 37.50 -26.59 -16.59
C LYS A 133 36.58 -25.37 -16.72
N GLU A 134 36.07 -25.11 -17.92
CA GLU A 134 35.07 -24.05 -18.17
C GLU A 134 33.78 -24.30 -17.38
N PHE A 135 33.30 -25.55 -17.34
CA PHE A 135 32.13 -25.95 -16.54
C PHE A 135 32.36 -25.78 -15.03
N LYS A 136 33.52 -26.18 -14.52
CA LYS A 136 33.89 -26.00 -13.11
C LYS A 136 33.90 -24.51 -12.74
N GLU A 137 34.36 -23.66 -13.65
CA GLU A 137 34.41 -22.22 -13.43
C GLU A 137 33.03 -21.56 -13.56
N ASN A 138 32.17 -22.07 -14.44
CA ASN A 138 30.76 -21.68 -14.50
C ASN A 138 29.99 -22.07 -13.24
N ILE A 139 30.23 -23.26 -12.68
CA ILE A 139 29.68 -23.68 -11.38
C ILE A 139 30.18 -22.75 -10.28
N ARG A 140 31.48 -22.47 -10.22
CA ARG A 140 32.04 -21.55 -9.21
C ARG A 140 31.45 -20.14 -9.32
N MET A 141 31.22 -19.65 -10.53
CA MET A 141 30.52 -18.39 -10.76
C MET A 141 29.05 -18.44 -10.33
N ALA A 142 28.35 -19.55 -10.58
CA ALA A 142 26.97 -19.74 -10.16
C ALA A 142 26.86 -19.82 -8.62
N GLU A 143 27.77 -20.53 -7.95
CA GLU A 143 27.87 -20.59 -6.48
C GLU A 143 28.15 -19.22 -5.88
N ASN A 144 29.08 -18.45 -6.46
CA ASN A 144 29.36 -17.08 -6.00
C ASN A 144 28.13 -16.17 -6.16
N LYS A 145 27.39 -16.30 -7.27
CA LYS A 145 26.13 -15.57 -7.48
C LYS A 145 25.05 -15.99 -6.48
N ALA A 146 24.93 -17.29 -6.21
CA ALA A 146 23.99 -17.81 -5.23
C ALA A 146 24.32 -17.29 -3.82
N TYR A 147 25.59 -17.31 -3.43
CA TYR A 147 26.06 -16.78 -2.15
C TYR A 147 25.82 -15.26 -2.03
N ALA A 148 26.06 -14.50 -3.10
CA ALA A 148 25.75 -13.07 -3.13
C ALA A 148 24.25 -12.81 -2.98
N ALA A 149 23.40 -13.58 -3.67
CA ALA A 149 21.94 -13.49 -3.56
C ALA A 149 21.46 -13.87 -2.15
N GLU A 150 22.01 -14.92 -1.53
CA GLU A 150 21.69 -15.28 -0.14
C GLU A 150 22.06 -14.18 0.85
N LYS A 151 23.20 -13.51 0.64
CA LYS A 151 23.62 -12.38 1.46
C LYS A 151 22.65 -11.20 1.32
N GLU A 152 22.22 -10.89 0.10
CA GLU A 152 21.24 -9.84 -0.18
C GLU A 152 19.87 -10.16 0.44
N VAL A 153 19.41 -11.41 0.33
CA VAL A 153 18.17 -11.87 0.98
C VAL A 153 18.25 -11.75 2.50
N ARG A 154 19.41 -12.07 3.09
CA ARG A 154 19.63 -11.93 4.53
C ARG A 154 19.59 -10.46 4.98
N ASP A 155 20.24 -9.58 4.23
CA ASP A 155 20.23 -8.13 4.49
C ASP A 155 18.80 -7.56 4.38
N LEU A 156 18.07 -7.91 3.32
CA LEU A 156 16.68 -7.50 3.14
C LEU A 156 15.77 -8.00 4.26
N LYS A 157 15.94 -9.25 4.72
CA LYS A 157 15.20 -9.78 5.87
C LYS A 157 15.46 -8.96 7.13
N GLN A 158 16.72 -8.60 7.41
CA GLN A 158 17.06 -7.77 8.57
C GLN A 158 16.44 -6.38 8.48
N LYS A 159 16.46 -5.75 7.30
CA LYS A 159 15.82 -4.46 7.05
C LYS A 159 14.30 -4.53 7.26
N ILE A 160 13.64 -5.58 6.79
CA ILE A 160 12.20 -5.81 7.00
C ILE A 160 11.86 -5.92 8.49
N GLU A 161 12.64 -6.68 9.26
CA GLU A 161 12.40 -6.82 10.70
C GLU A 161 12.61 -5.50 11.45
N ARG A 162 13.59 -4.68 11.05
CA ARG A 162 13.74 -3.31 11.59
C ARG A 162 12.53 -2.44 11.29
N ILE A 163 12.01 -2.47 10.06
CA ILE A 163 10.80 -1.72 9.69
C ILE A 163 9.62 -2.17 10.54
N LYS A 164 9.40 -3.47 10.72
CA LYS A 164 8.31 -4.01 11.55
C LYS A 164 8.41 -3.55 13.00
N ASN A 165 9.62 -3.52 13.56
CA ASN A 165 9.84 -3.12 14.95
C ASN A 165 9.62 -1.62 15.18
N GLU A 166 10.00 -0.78 14.20
CA GLU A 166 9.85 0.67 14.27
C GLU A 166 8.45 1.16 13.86
N PHE A 167 7.70 0.33 13.13
CA PHE A 167 6.34 0.64 12.74
C PHE A 167 5.41 0.57 13.95
N LYS A 168 4.88 1.72 14.37
CA LYS A 168 3.92 1.82 15.47
C LYS A 168 2.52 2.11 14.94
N LEU A 169 1.58 1.27 15.35
CA LEU A 169 0.16 1.41 15.07
C LEU A 169 -0.50 2.00 16.31
N ASN A 170 -0.67 3.32 16.31
CA ASN A 170 -1.26 4.02 17.46
C ASN A 170 -2.78 4.01 17.33
N ASN A 171 -3.43 3.24 18.19
CA ASN A 171 -4.88 3.25 18.31
C ASN A 171 -5.29 4.38 19.26
N ARG A 172 -5.77 5.51 18.72
CA ARG A 172 -6.31 6.58 19.57
C ARG A 172 -7.68 6.13 20.05
N MET A 173 -7.78 5.58 21.26
CA MET A 173 -9.03 5.03 21.83
C MET A 173 -10.26 5.97 21.79
N TYR A 174 -10.07 7.27 21.58
CA TYR A 174 -11.14 8.28 21.53
C TYR A 174 -11.52 8.75 20.12
N ILE A 175 -10.77 8.38 19.09
CA ILE A 175 -11.07 8.69 17.69
C ILE A 175 -10.92 7.37 16.94
N LYS A 176 -11.98 6.86 16.29
CA LYS A 176 -11.93 5.63 15.46
C LYS A 176 -11.02 5.83 14.22
N SER A 177 -9.73 6.08 14.44
CA SER A 177 -8.69 6.33 13.46
C SER A 177 -7.41 5.65 13.95
N TYR A 178 -6.88 4.76 13.14
CA TYR A 178 -5.57 4.15 13.36
C TYR A 178 -4.51 5.06 12.75
N ASP A 179 -3.60 5.58 13.57
CA ASP A 179 -2.45 6.35 13.09
C ASP A 179 -1.27 5.38 12.91
N ALA A 180 -0.89 5.13 11.66
CA ALA A 180 0.35 4.43 11.34
C ALA A 180 1.48 5.46 11.37
N SER A 181 2.31 5.46 12.42
CA SER A 181 3.45 6.35 12.52
C SER A 181 4.72 5.60 12.12
N PHE A 182 5.30 5.99 10.98
CA PHE A 182 6.63 5.56 10.55
C PHE A 182 7.39 6.80 10.07
N LYS A 183 8.49 7.11 10.74
CA LYS A 183 9.26 8.34 10.48
C LYS A 183 10.08 8.17 9.20
N PRO A 184 10.01 9.09 8.21
CA PRO A 184 10.81 9.02 6.99
C PRO A 184 12.31 8.91 7.25
N GLU A 185 12.80 9.55 8.32
CA GLU A 185 14.21 9.54 8.70
C GLU A 185 14.68 8.13 9.14
N ILE A 186 13.78 7.33 9.71
CA ILE A 186 14.07 5.94 10.11
C ILE A 186 14.15 5.04 8.87
N PHE A 187 13.31 5.29 7.86
CA PHE A 187 13.41 4.60 6.58
C PHE A 187 14.77 4.84 5.93
N GLU A 188 15.19 6.09 5.82
CA GLU A 188 16.48 6.44 5.22
C GLU A 188 17.66 5.82 5.99
N GLN A 189 17.57 5.69 7.32
CA GLN A 189 18.60 5.01 8.12
C GLN A 189 18.64 3.49 7.91
N ILE A 190 17.49 2.84 7.67
CA ILE A 190 17.43 1.38 7.44
C ILE A 190 18.01 1.01 6.06
N PHE A 191 17.90 1.91 5.08
CA PHE A 191 18.32 1.65 3.70
C PHE A 191 19.65 2.30 3.28
N LYS A 192 20.33 3.01 4.19
CA LYS A 192 21.76 3.34 4.06
C LYS A 192 22.62 2.08 4.17
#